data_AF-A0A4Q6G1S0-F1
#
_entry.id   AF-A0A4Q6G1S0-F1
#
_cell.length_a   1.000
_cell.length_b   1.000
_cell.length_c   1.000
_cell.angle_alpha   90.00
_cell.angle_beta   90.00
_cell.angle_gamma   90.00
#
_symmetry.space_group_name_H-M   'P 1'
#
loop_
_entity.id
_entity.type
_entity.pdbx_description
1 polymer ?
#
loop_
_entity_poly.entity_id
_entity_poly.type
_entity_poly.pdbx_seq_one_letter_code
_entity_poly.pdbx_strand_id
1 'polypeptide(L)'
;ETVAGDTWGGMAALAGSWIGGGANMMAMQVAFDVDQTTFSQFVVVDVAVGYVWMAVLIFLANRAQAIDARTGADTRAIEDLKERLASYQKQHERVTTLTDLMVILAIAFGTVGLAHAVAGPASAWFGNFEWARQVSLHEPFVWVVVLSTFVGLGLSLTRARALDGAGASKIGSLFLYILIACIGMQMDIGKLADKPWLLALGLIWILVHIVLLALLGKLLRVPFFYFAMGSQSNIGGPASAPVVASVFHPSLAPVGALLGALGYATGTVAAYAVGLVLRSMAGG
;
A
#
# COMPACT_ATOMS: atom_id res chain seq x y z
N GLU A 1 -22.00 9.54 25.53
CA GLU A 1 -23.13 8.89 24.83
C GLU A 1 -22.66 7.61 24.16
N THR A 2 -23.48 6.58 24.20
CA THR A 2 -23.12 5.17 24.06
C THR A 2 -23.07 4.69 22.60
N VAL A 3 -21.85 4.48 22.08
CA VAL A 3 -21.25 3.25 21.50
C VAL A 3 -22.07 2.26 20.64
N ALA A 4 -23.39 2.34 20.47
CA ALA A 4 -24.17 1.25 19.85
C ALA A 4 -24.90 1.58 18.53
N GLY A 5 -25.17 2.85 18.19
CA GLY A 5 -25.98 3.20 17.01
C GLY A 5 -25.19 3.27 15.70
N ASP A 6 -24.09 4.04 15.70
CA ASP A 6 -23.36 4.41 14.46
C ASP A 6 -21.91 3.89 14.40
N THR A 7 -21.43 3.30 15.50
CA THR A 7 -20.06 2.76 15.58
C THR A 7 -19.82 1.62 14.61
N TRP A 8 -20.83 0.79 14.33
CA TRP A 8 -20.73 -0.30 13.36
C TRP A 8 -20.49 0.27 11.94
N GLY A 9 -21.08 1.42 11.60
CA GLY A 9 -20.88 2.11 10.33
C GLY A 9 -19.46 2.65 10.20
N GLY A 10 -18.95 3.28 11.27
CA GLY A 10 -17.54 3.68 11.35
C GLY A 10 -16.56 2.50 11.25
N MET A 11 -16.88 1.37 11.88
CA MET A 11 -16.11 0.12 11.77
C MET A 11 -16.18 -0.50 10.37
N ALA A 12 -17.32 -0.42 9.69
CA ALA A 12 -17.46 -0.82 8.29
C ALA A 12 -16.60 0.05 7.36
N ALA A 13 -16.58 1.37 7.61
CA ALA A 13 -15.69 2.30 6.90
C ALA A 13 -14.21 1.96 7.14
N LEU A 14 -13.82 1.69 8.39
CA LEU A 14 -12.46 1.27 8.73
C LEU A 14 -12.08 -0.07 8.09
N ALA A 15 -13.00 -1.05 8.03
CA ALA A 15 -12.80 -2.29 7.29
C ALA A 15 -12.57 -2.02 5.79
N GLY A 16 -13.30 -1.06 5.21
CA GLY A 16 -13.04 -0.56 3.85
C GLY A 16 -11.58 -0.14 3.67
N SER A 17 -11.08 0.69 4.57
CA SER A 17 -9.68 1.13 4.53
C SER A 17 -8.70 -0.03 4.73
N TRP A 18 -8.97 -0.95 5.67
CA TRP A 18 -7.99 -1.98 6.00
C TRP A 18 -8.03 -3.23 5.14
N ILE A 19 -8.99 -3.32 4.22
CA ILE A 19 -9.00 -4.33 3.15
C ILE A 19 -8.47 -3.72 1.84
N GLY A 20 -8.67 -2.43 1.61
CA GLY A 20 -8.24 -1.80 0.36
C GLY A 20 -8.27 -0.28 0.35
N GLY A 21 -7.76 0.34 1.41
CA GLY A 21 -7.51 1.78 1.61
C GLY A 21 -8.66 2.77 1.44
N GLY A 22 -8.30 4.06 1.44
CA GLY A 22 -9.23 5.16 1.67
C GLY A 22 -10.40 5.28 0.68
N ALA A 23 -10.22 4.86 -0.59
CA ALA A 23 -11.32 4.85 -1.56
C ALA A 23 -12.44 3.89 -1.14
N ASN A 24 -12.07 2.71 -0.63
CA ASN A 24 -13.03 1.73 -0.14
C ASN A 24 -13.67 2.17 1.18
N MET A 25 -12.92 2.89 2.03
CA MET A 25 -13.47 3.54 3.21
C MET A 25 -14.56 4.57 2.87
N MET A 26 -14.30 5.44 1.88
CA MET A 26 -15.30 6.39 1.37
C MET A 26 -16.52 5.68 0.77
N ALA A 27 -16.32 4.59 0.04
CA ALA A 27 -17.42 3.80 -0.51
C ALA A 27 -18.36 3.27 0.60
N MET A 28 -17.80 2.81 1.72
CA MET A 28 -18.57 2.35 2.87
C MET A 28 -19.32 3.48 3.59
N GLN A 29 -18.73 4.68 3.65
CA GLN A 29 -19.41 5.86 4.19
C GLN A 29 -20.74 6.11 3.46
N VAL A 30 -20.70 6.09 2.13
CA VAL A 30 -21.88 6.32 1.29
C VAL A 30 -22.85 5.14 1.35
N ALA A 31 -22.34 3.90 1.32
CA ALA A 31 -23.17 2.71 1.29
C ALA A 31 -23.98 2.48 2.58
N PHE A 32 -23.45 2.90 3.73
CA PHE A 32 -24.10 2.74 5.04
C PHE A 32 -24.59 4.05 5.66
N ASP A 33 -24.56 5.15 4.91
CA ASP A 33 -24.98 6.49 5.36
C ASP A 33 -24.31 6.91 6.68
N VAL A 34 -23.01 6.67 6.79
CA VAL A 34 -22.24 6.96 8.01
C VAL A 34 -22.07 8.47 8.14
N ASP A 35 -22.52 9.02 9.27
CA ASP A 35 -22.43 10.46 9.52
C ASP A 35 -20.99 10.98 9.46
N GLN A 36 -20.83 12.23 9.02
CA GLN A 36 -19.51 12.83 8.80
C GLN A 36 -18.68 12.93 10.09
N THR A 37 -19.32 13.05 11.25
CA THR A 37 -18.59 13.13 12.52
C THR A 37 -17.96 11.78 12.80
N THR A 38 -18.75 10.70 12.81
CA THR A 38 -18.26 9.32 13.02
C THR A 38 -17.21 8.94 11.99
N PHE A 39 -17.49 9.17 10.71
CA PHE A 39 -16.54 8.90 9.63
C PHE A 39 -15.20 9.59 9.86
N SER A 40 -15.20 10.89 10.16
CA SER A 40 -13.98 11.65 10.42
C SER A 40 -13.20 11.12 11.62
N GLN A 41 -13.86 10.58 12.65
CA GLN A 41 -13.14 9.98 13.79
C GLN A 41 -12.41 8.71 13.37
N PHE A 42 -13.05 7.87 12.56
CA PHE A 42 -12.45 6.63 12.07
C PHE A 42 -11.33 6.89 11.05
N VAL A 43 -11.41 7.96 10.24
CA VAL A 43 -10.30 8.38 9.37
C VAL A 43 -9.04 8.71 10.19
N VAL A 44 -9.20 9.37 11.34
CA VAL A 44 -8.05 9.65 12.23
C VAL A 44 -7.43 8.36 12.75
N VAL A 45 -8.25 7.38 13.15
CA VAL A 45 -7.78 6.05 13.60
C VAL A 45 -7.06 5.32 12.48
N ASP A 46 -7.63 5.33 11.28
CA ASP A 46 -7.08 4.67 10.10
C ASP A 46 -5.66 5.17 9.80
N VAL A 47 -5.50 6.48 9.65
CA VAL A 47 -4.22 7.12 9.35
C VAL A 47 -3.22 6.86 10.49
N ALA A 48 -3.64 7.01 11.73
CA ALA A 48 -2.80 6.79 12.91
C ALA A 48 -2.26 5.35 12.98
N VAL A 49 -3.16 4.37 13.01
CA VAL A 49 -2.79 2.95 13.15
C VAL A 49 -2.02 2.49 11.92
N GLY A 50 -2.43 2.91 10.72
CA GLY A 50 -1.75 2.60 9.47
C GLY A 50 -0.30 3.09 9.44
N TYR A 51 -0.04 4.33 9.85
CA TYR A 51 1.32 4.88 9.89
C TYR A 51 2.17 4.29 11.00
N VAL A 52 1.61 4.08 12.20
CA VAL A 52 2.32 3.39 13.29
C VAL A 52 2.69 1.98 12.87
N TRP A 53 1.76 1.23 12.26
CA TRP A 53 2.03 -0.11 11.77
C TRP A 53 3.06 -0.14 10.65
N MET A 54 2.98 0.80 9.71
CA MET A 54 4.00 0.97 8.67
C MET A 54 5.39 1.18 9.28
N ALA A 55 5.51 2.07 10.26
CA ALA A 55 6.77 2.33 10.95
C ALA A 55 7.31 1.07 11.65
N VAL A 56 6.43 0.28 12.27
CA VAL A 56 6.79 -1.02 12.87
C VAL A 56 7.27 -2.00 11.80
N LEU A 57 6.59 -2.12 10.67
CA LEU A 57 7.02 -2.99 9.56
C LEU A 57 8.38 -2.58 9.00
N ILE A 58 8.61 -1.29 8.78
CA ILE A 58 9.91 -0.76 8.32
C ILE A 58 11.01 -1.07 9.34
N PHE A 59 10.73 -0.88 10.63
CA PHE A 59 11.68 -1.21 11.70
C PHE A 59 12.01 -2.71 11.73
N LEU A 60 11.01 -3.57 11.58
CA LEU A 60 11.17 -5.03 11.58
C LEU A 60 11.81 -5.55 10.29
N ALA A 61 11.67 -4.85 9.16
CA ALA A 61 12.26 -5.25 7.88
C ALA A 61 13.79 -5.36 7.97
N ASN A 62 14.45 -4.49 8.73
CA ASN A 62 15.89 -4.56 9.01
C ASN A 62 16.30 -5.84 9.77
N ARG A 63 15.34 -6.53 10.41
CA ARG A 63 15.54 -7.77 11.15
C ARG A 63 14.89 -8.97 10.45
N ALA A 64 14.46 -8.82 9.19
CA ALA A 64 13.73 -9.85 8.45
C ALA A 64 14.46 -11.19 8.44
N GLN A 65 15.77 -11.21 8.16
CA GLN A 65 16.55 -12.45 8.14
C GLN A 65 16.54 -13.19 9.49
N ALA A 66 16.63 -12.46 10.61
CA ALA A 66 16.56 -13.04 11.94
C ALA A 66 15.16 -13.55 12.28
N ILE A 67 14.11 -12.87 11.80
CA ILE A 67 12.72 -13.30 11.94
C ILE A 67 12.51 -14.59 11.14
N ASP A 68 12.94 -14.61 9.88
CA ASP A 68 12.80 -15.75 8.96
C ASP A 68 13.53 -17.00 9.48
N ALA A 69 14.74 -16.82 10.04
CA ALA A 69 15.49 -17.91 10.65
C ALA A 69 14.77 -18.49 11.89
N ARG A 70 14.11 -17.64 12.70
CA ARG A 70 13.35 -18.07 13.88
C ARG A 70 12.03 -18.74 13.52
N THR A 71 11.37 -18.31 12.45
CA THR A 71 10.11 -18.90 11.99
C THR A 71 10.32 -20.14 11.12
N GLY A 72 11.54 -20.38 10.64
CA GLY A 72 11.85 -21.46 9.71
C GLY A 72 11.29 -21.23 8.31
N ALA A 73 11.24 -19.96 7.89
CA ALA A 73 10.69 -19.57 6.60
C ALA A 73 11.59 -19.99 5.42
N ASP A 74 10.97 -20.32 4.29
CA ASP A 74 11.67 -20.64 3.05
C ASP A 74 11.99 -19.35 2.27
N THR A 75 13.22 -18.86 2.40
CA THR A 75 13.68 -17.61 1.77
C THR A 75 14.29 -17.80 0.39
N ARG A 76 14.38 -19.04 -0.14
CA ARG A 76 15.14 -19.36 -1.37
C ARG A 76 14.73 -18.50 -2.57
N ALA A 77 13.43 -18.33 -2.79
CA ALA A 77 12.92 -17.55 -3.93
C ALA A 77 13.27 -16.05 -3.84
N ILE A 78 13.24 -15.50 -2.63
CA ILE A 78 13.59 -14.09 -2.41
C ILE A 78 15.09 -13.89 -2.54
N GLU A 79 15.89 -14.82 -2.03
CA GLU A 79 17.35 -14.73 -2.11
C GLU A 79 17.82 -14.87 -3.56
N ASP A 80 17.29 -15.82 -4.33
CA ASP A 80 17.55 -15.94 -5.77
C ASP A 80 17.18 -14.66 -6.53
N LEU A 81 16.04 -14.04 -6.20
CA LEU A 81 15.65 -12.76 -6.79
C LEU A 81 16.65 -11.64 -6.44
N LYS A 82 17.07 -11.53 -5.17
CA LYS A 82 18.05 -10.54 -4.73
C LYS A 82 19.42 -10.75 -5.40
N GLU A 83 19.89 -11.98 -5.47
CA GLU A 83 21.16 -12.33 -6.12
C GLU A 83 21.14 -12.00 -7.61
N ARG A 84 20.03 -12.28 -8.32
CA ARG A 84 19.85 -11.90 -9.73
C ARG A 84 19.87 -10.38 -9.92
N LEU A 85 19.21 -9.64 -9.04
CA LEU A 85 19.21 -8.17 -9.09
C LEU A 85 20.60 -7.58 -8.82
N ALA A 86 21.29 -8.09 -7.80
CA ALA A 86 22.64 -7.64 -7.42
C ALA A 86 23.69 -7.97 -8.49
N SER A 87 23.63 -9.18 -9.07
CA SER A 87 24.53 -9.58 -10.16
C SER A 87 24.27 -8.76 -11.42
N TYR A 88 23.01 -8.49 -11.76
CA TYR A 88 22.65 -7.63 -12.88
C TYR A 88 23.21 -6.22 -12.70
N GLN A 89 23.03 -5.61 -11.53
CA GLN A 89 23.59 -4.30 -11.21
C GLN A 89 25.11 -4.29 -11.34
N LYS A 90 25.80 -5.26 -10.72
CA LYS A 90 27.27 -5.33 -10.75
C LYS A 90 27.85 -5.48 -12.15
N GLN A 91 27.13 -6.18 -13.05
CA GLN A 91 27.56 -6.36 -14.43
C GLN A 91 27.35 -5.12 -15.31
N HIS A 92 26.38 -4.27 -14.98
CA HIS A 92 25.97 -3.15 -15.82
C HIS A 92 26.29 -1.77 -15.23
N GLU A 93 26.80 -1.71 -13.99
CA GLU A 93 27.15 -0.46 -13.33
C GLU A 93 28.24 0.28 -14.12
N ARG A 94 27.97 1.55 -14.42
CA ARG A 94 28.88 2.45 -15.14
C ARG A 94 28.89 3.83 -14.49
N VAL A 95 29.91 4.62 -14.82
CA VAL A 95 29.98 6.02 -14.37
C VAL A 95 28.80 6.81 -14.94
N THR A 96 28.01 7.39 -14.06
CA THR A 96 26.84 8.21 -14.40
C THR A 96 27.28 9.55 -14.98
N THR A 97 26.71 9.93 -16.13
CA THR A 97 26.90 11.27 -16.71
C THR A 97 25.70 12.18 -16.42
N LEU A 98 25.87 13.49 -16.58
CA LEU A 98 24.76 14.44 -16.47
C LEU A 98 23.65 14.12 -17.49
N THR A 99 24.01 13.72 -18.71
CA THR A 99 23.05 13.31 -19.74
C THR A 99 22.23 12.12 -19.29
N ASP A 100 22.84 11.12 -18.63
CA ASP A 100 22.11 9.98 -18.10
C ASP A 100 21.08 10.40 -17.05
N LEU A 101 21.46 11.29 -16.13
CA LEU A 101 20.53 11.82 -15.11
C LEU A 101 19.36 12.57 -15.76
N MET A 102 19.65 13.44 -16.74
CA MET A 102 18.62 14.18 -17.46
C MET A 102 17.65 13.25 -18.19
N VAL A 103 18.15 12.19 -18.83
CA VAL A 103 17.32 11.19 -19.52
C VAL A 103 16.49 10.37 -18.53
N ILE A 104 17.09 9.91 -17.42
CA ILE A 104 16.37 9.18 -16.37
C ILE A 104 15.23 10.03 -15.82
N LEU A 105 15.50 11.29 -15.47
CA LEU A 105 14.48 12.21 -14.96
C LEU A 105 13.43 12.55 -16.00
N ALA A 106 13.82 12.77 -17.27
CA ALA A 106 12.88 13.03 -18.35
C ALA A 106 11.94 11.84 -18.59
N ILE A 107 12.45 10.61 -18.57
CA ILE A 107 11.63 9.41 -18.68
C ILE A 107 10.73 9.27 -17.46
N ALA A 108 11.24 9.44 -16.24
CA ALA A 108 10.47 9.31 -15.02
C ALA A 108 9.32 10.33 -14.94
N PHE A 109 9.64 11.63 -15.01
CA PHE A 109 8.63 12.69 -14.96
C PHE A 109 7.75 12.74 -16.20
N GLY A 110 8.29 12.45 -17.38
CA GLY A 110 7.51 12.36 -18.62
C GLY A 110 6.48 11.24 -18.57
N THR A 111 6.88 10.06 -18.08
CA THR A 111 5.96 8.92 -17.89
C THR A 111 4.89 9.23 -16.87
N VAL A 112 5.27 9.74 -15.69
CA VAL A 112 4.31 10.07 -14.63
C VAL A 112 3.37 11.21 -15.07
N GLY A 113 3.89 12.24 -15.73
CA GLY A 113 3.09 13.34 -16.28
C GLY A 113 2.09 12.87 -17.33
N LEU A 114 2.50 11.99 -18.25
CA LEU A 114 1.60 11.37 -19.22
C LEU A 114 0.56 10.49 -18.52
N ALA A 115 0.97 9.72 -17.51
CA ALA A 115 0.05 8.89 -16.73
C ALA A 115 -1.02 9.74 -16.04
N HIS A 116 -0.66 10.90 -15.46
CA HIS A 116 -1.62 11.85 -14.89
C HIS A 116 -2.57 12.44 -15.94
N ALA A 117 -2.07 12.78 -17.12
CA ALA A 117 -2.89 13.31 -18.21
C ALA A 117 -3.93 12.28 -18.70
N VAL A 118 -3.58 10.98 -18.72
CA VAL A 118 -4.47 9.89 -19.11
C VAL A 118 -5.38 9.44 -17.95
N ALA A 119 -4.92 9.53 -16.71
CA ALA A 119 -5.63 9.04 -15.54
C ALA A 119 -6.99 9.72 -15.33
N GLY A 120 -7.09 11.04 -15.54
CA GLY A 120 -8.35 11.77 -15.43
C GLY A 120 -9.41 11.28 -16.43
N PRO A 121 -9.13 11.31 -17.75
CA PRO A 121 -10.03 10.77 -18.76
C PRO A 121 -10.36 9.28 -18.56
N ALA A 122 -9.38 8.46 -18.21
CA ALA A 122 -9.59 7.04 -17.98
C ALA A 122 -10.53 6.80 -16.79
N SER A 123 -10.22 7.40 -15.63
CA SER A 123 -11.06 7.28 -14.43
C SER A 123 -12.48 7.80 -14.65
N ALA A 124 -12.65 8.92 -15.36
CA ALA A 124 -13.97 9.45 -15.71
C ALA A 124 -14.76 8.52 -16.65
N TRP A 125 -14.10 7.94 -17.65
CA TRP A 125 -14.72 6.96 -18.56
C TRP A 125 -15.19 5.72 -17.79
N PHE A 126 -14.32 5.17 -16.93
CA PHE A 126 -14.64 4.02 -16.09
C PHE A 126 -15.68 4.35 -15.01
N GLY A 127 -15.74 5.59 -14.52
CA GLY A 127 -16.72 6.03 -13.51
C GLY A 127 -18.19 5.94 -13.95
N ASN A 128 -18.45 5.79 -15.25
CA ASN A 128 -19.80 5.54 -15.80
C ASN A 128 -20.28 4.10 -15.61
N PHE A 129 -19.36 3.17 -15.31
CA PHE A 129 -19.70 1.77 -15.11
C PHE A 129 -19.74 1.44 -13.62
N GLU A 130 -20.82 0.82 -13.17
CA GLU A 130 -21.00 0.49 -11.76
C GLU A 130 -20.02 -0.58 -11.27
N TRP A 131 -19.69 -1.56 -12.12
CA TRP A 131 -18.66 -2.57 -11.82
C TRP A 131 -17.27 -1.94 -11.65
N ALA A 132 -16.97 -0.87 -12.36
CA ALA A 132 -15.67 -0.20 -12.28
C ALA A 132 -15.50 0.58 -10.97
N ARG A 133 -16.60 1.02 -10.34
CA ARG A 133 -16.58 1.60 -9.00
C ARG A 133 -16.24 0.58 -7.93
N GLN A 134 -16.74 -0.65 -8.08
CA GLN A 134 -16.46 -1.76 -7.17
C GLN A 134 -14.98 -2.16 -7.18
N VAL A 135 -14.31 -2.01 -8.33
CA VAL A 135 -12.87 -2.31 -8.46
C VAL A 135 -11.96 -1.05 -8.41
N SER A 136 -12.48 0.09 -7.94
CA SER A 136 -11.76 1.37 -7.83
C SER A 136 -11.12 1.91 -9.12
N LEU A 137 -11.57 1.47 -10.31
CA LEU A 137 -11.08 2.00 -11.60
C LEU A 137 -11.55 3.43 -11.87
N HIS A 138 -12.49 3.94 -11.08
CA HIS A 138 -12.89 5.34 -11.06
C HIS A 138 -11.90 6.27 -10.33
N GLU A 139 -10.87 5.72 -9.68
CA GLU A 139 -9.85 6.50 -8.98
C GLU A 139 -8.70 6.85 -9.93
N PRO A 140 -8.37 8.14 -10.15
CA PRO A 140 -7.26 8.56 -10.99
C PRO A 140 -5.92 7.96 -10.54
N PHE A 141 -5.71 7.81 -9.23
CA PHE A 141 -4.47 7.28 -8.67
C PHE A 141 -4.16 5.85 -9.15
N VAL A 142 -5.18 4.99 -9.27
CA VAL A 142 -5.02 3.61 -9.76
C VAL A 142 -4.44 3.63 -11.17
N TRP A 143 -4.94 4.50 -12.05
CA TRP A 143 -4.43 4.64 -13.41
C TRP A 143 -3.02 5.18 -13.46
N VAL A 144 -2.67 6.15 -12.61
CA VAL A 144 -1.29 6.65 -12.54
C VAL A 144 -0.32 5.52 -12.22
N VAL A 145 -0.64 4.70 -11.21
CA VAL A 145 0.20 3.56 -10.79
C VAL A 145 0.27 2.50 -11.89
N VAL A 146 -0.87 2.09 -12.44
CA VAL A 146 -0.96 1.03 -13.46
C VAL A 146 -0.20 1.45 -14.72
N LEU A 147 -0.45 2.64 -15.25
CA LEU A 147 0.23 3.14 -16.45
C LEU A 147 1.74 3.32 -16.23
N SER A 148 2.15 3.91 -15.11
CA SER A 148 3.57 4.07 -14.80
C SER A 148 4.29 2.73 -14.68
N THR A 149 3.62 1.73 -14.09
CA THR A 149 4.14 0.37 -13.97
C THR A 149 4.25 -0.31 -15.33
N PHE A 150 3.23 -0.21 -16.18
CA PHE A 150 3.26 -0.78 -17.53
C PHE A 150 4.33 -0.14 -18.41
N VAL A 151 4.49 1.19 -18.35
CA VAL A 151 5.56 1.87 -19.08
C VAL A 151 6.92 1.46 -18.53
N GLY A 152 7.11 1.43 -17.21
CA GLY A 152 8.36 0.98 -16.58
C GLY A 152 8.72 -0.46 -16.96
N LEU A 153 7.75 -1.38 -16.91
CA LEU A 153 7.92 -2.77 -17.33
C LEU A 153 8.22 -2.86 -18.83
N GLY A 154 7.48 -2.13 -19.67
CA GLY A 154 7.72 -2.08 -21.10
C GLY A 154 9.13 -1.58 -21.42
N LEU A 155 9.57 -0.50 -20.79
CA LEU A 155 10.94 0.02 -20.93
C LEU A 155 12.00 -0.98 -20.45
N SER A 156 11.71 -1.76 -19.40
CA SER A 156 12.62 -2.81 -18.91
C SER A 156 12.87 -3.94 -19.92
N LEU A 157 11.94 -4.14 -20.88
CA LEU A 157 12.09 -5.09 -21.98
C LEU A 157 12.87 -4.51 -23.17
N THR A 158 13.19 -3.22 -23.13
CA THR A 158 13.92 -2.51 -24.20
C THR A 158 15.35 -2.19 -23.79
N ARG A 159 16.10 -1.54 -24.70
CA ARG A 159 17.43 -1.00 -24.42
C ARG A 159 17.46 0.02 -23.28
N ALA A 160 16.31 0.62 -22.92
CA ALA A 160 16.21 1.54 -21.80
C ALA A 160 16.58 0.90 -20.45
N ARG A 161 16.53 -0.44 -20.33
CA ARG A 161 17.03 -1.16 -19.14
C ARG A 161 18.49 -0.85 -18.82
N ALA A 162 19.33 -0.50 -19.80
CA ALA A 162 20.73 -0.11 -19.58
C ALA A 162 20.88 1.20 -18.77
N LEU A 163 19.82 2.00 -18.64
CA LEU A 163 19.81 3.17 -17.76
C LEU A 163 19.90 2.79 -16.28
N ASP A 164 19.53 1.56 -15.92
CA ASP A 164 19.72 1.06 -14.56
C ASP A 164 21.20 1.06 -14.15
N GLY A 165 22.08 0.67 -15.08
CA GLY A 165 23.52 0.73 -14.93
C GLY A 165 24.08 2.15 -14.74
N ALA A 166 23.35 3.17 -15.21
CA ALA A 166 23.67 4.58 -14.98
C ALA A 166 23.09 5.13 -13.67
N GLY A 167 22.35 4.32 -12.91
CA GLY A 167 21.81 4.70 -11.60
C GLY A 167 20.31 5.00 -11.58
N ALA A 168 19.51 4.55 -12.58
CA ALA A 168 18.05 4.76 -12.55
C ALA A 168 17.41 4.24 -11.26
N SER A 169 17.75 3.03 -10.79
CA SER A 169 17.28 2.51 -9.49
C SER A 169 17.75 3.34 -8.30
N LYS A 170 18.94 3.96 -8.35
CA LYS A 170 19.44 4.83 -7.28
C LYS A 170 18.62 6.12 -7.20
N ILE A 171 18.27 6.72 -8.33
CA ILE A 171 17.36 7.88 -8.42
C ILE A 171 15.94 7.52 -7.95
N GLY A 172 15.42 6.35 -8.36
CA GLY A 172 14.14 5.85 -7.84
C GLY A 172 14.15 5.69 -6.31
N SER A 173 15.25 5.17 -5.76
CA SER A 173 15.45 5.03 -4.31
C SER A 173 15.51 6.39 -3.59
N LEU A 174 16.10 7.41 -4.22
CA LEU A 174 16.09 8.78 -3.70
C LEU A 174 14.66 9.33 -3.59
N PHE A 175 13.86 9.24 -4.66
CA PHE A 175 12.46 9.68 -4.62
C PHE A 175 11.62 8.91 -3.61
N LEU A 176 11.91 7.62 -3.44
CA LEU A 176 11.29 6.80 -2.43
C LEU A 176 11.63 7.26 -1.00
N TYR A 177 12.88 7.63 -0.70
CA TYR A 177 13.23 8.18 0.60
C TYR A 177 12.56 9.54 0.86
N ILE A 178 12.42 10.37 -0.17
CA ILE A 178 11.63 11.61 -0.10
C ILE A 178 10.16 11.27 0.20
N LEU A 179 9.57 10.28 -0.48
CA LEU A 179 8.21 9.82 -0.24
C LEU A 179 8.02 9.34 1.21
N ILE A 180 8.95 8.54 1.73
CA ILE A 180 8.93 8.06 3.12
C ILE A 180 8.93 9.25 4.10
N ALA A 181 9.78 10.24 3.86
CA ALA A 181 9.83 11.45 4.68
C ALA A 181 8.51 12.23 4.63
N CYS A 182 7.94 12.41 3.43
CA CYS A 182 6.65 13.07 3.23
C CYS A 182 5.49 12.36 3.94
N ILE A 183 5.47 11.03 3.97
CA ILE A 183 4.46 10.26 4.69
C ILE A 183 4.64 10.43 6.21
N GLY A 184 5.89 10.37 6.70
CA GLY A 184 6.19 10.60 8.12
C GLY A 184 5.72 11.98 8.63
N MET A 185 5.81 13.01 7.79
CA MET A 185 5.36 14.37 8.13
C MET A 185 3.83 14.54 8.16
N GLN A 186 3.07 13.63 7.56
CA GLN A 186 1.59 13.71 7.54
C GLN A 186 0.95 13.23 8.85
N MET A 187 1.71 12.62 9.76
CA MET A 187 1.19 12.08 11.02
C MET A 187 0.97 13.19 12.07
N ASP A 188 -0.29 13.40 12.47
CA ASP A 188 -0.66 14.31 13.56
C ASP A 188 -0.83 13.54 14.88
N ILE A 189 0.23 13.48 15.68
CA ILE A 189 0.26 12.76 16.97
C ILE A 189 -0.68 13.41 18.00
N GLY A 190 -1.00 14.71 17.87
CA GLY A 190 -1.89 15.40 18.80
C GLY A 190 -3.32 14.83 18.73
N LYS A 191 -3.83 14.64 17.50
CA LYS A 191 -5.15 14.06 17.26
C LYS A 191 -5.28 12.59 17.70
N LEU A 192 -4.14 11.90 17.85
CA LEU A 192 -4.08 10.56 18.42
C LEU A 192 -4.50 10.58 19.90
N ALA A 193 -4.03 11.56 20.67
CA ALA A 193 -4.26 11.62 22.11
C ALA A 193 -5.72 11.91 22.49
N ASP A 194 -6.48 12.56 21.60
CA ASP A 194 -7.84 13.03 21.88
C ASP A 194 -8.90 11.91 21.91
N LYS A 195 -8.60 10.73 21.34
CA LYS A 195 -9.58 9.62 21.21
C LYS A 195 -8.99 8.25 21.60
N PRO A 196 -8.59 8.08 22.87
CA PRO A 196 -7.87 6.88 23.32
C PRO A 196 -8.67 5.58 23.15
N TRP A 197 -10.00 5.62 23.27
CA TRP A 197 -10.84 4.42 23.13
C TRP A 197 -10.92 3.92 21.69
N LEU A 198 -10.99 4.82 20.71
CA LEU A 198 -11.00 4.47 19.28
C LEU A 198 -9.65 3.89 18.85
N LEU A 199 -8.55 4.39 19.42
CA LEU A 199 -7.23 3.83 19.19
C LEU A 199 -7.06 2.45 19.81
N ALA A 200 -7.59 2.23 21.02
CA ALA A 200 -7.58 0.91 21.61
C ALA A 200 -8.33 -0.09 20.72
N LEU A 201 -9.47 0.30 20.14
CA LEU A 201 -10.24 -0.50 19.19
C LEU A 201 -9.42 -0.82 17.93
N GLY A 202 -8.81 0.20 17.31
CA GLY A 202 -7.94 0.01 16.14
C GLY A 202 -6.73 -0.86 16.45
N LEU A 203 -6.11 -0.71 17.61
CA LEU A 203 -4.98 -1.51 18.05
C LEU A 203 -5.36 -2.97 18.29
N ILE A 204 -6.51 -3.24 18.92
CA ILE A 204 -7.00 -4.61 19.09
C ILE A 204 -7.21 -5.26 17.71
N TRP A 205 -7.83 -4.53 16.78
CA TRP A 205 -8.08 -5.05 15.44
C TRP A 205 -6.77 -5.31 14.68
N ILE A 206 -5.82 -4.37 14.66
CA ILE A 206 -4.52 -4.57 14.01
C ILE A 206 -3.77 -5.77 14.64
N LEU A 207 -3.86 -5.95 15.96
CA LEU A 207 -3.26 -7.09 16.66
C LEU A 207 -3.87 -8.41 16.20
N VAL A 208 -5.20 -8.50 16.08
CA VAL A 208 -5.87 -9.71 15.56
C VAL A 208 -5.38 -10.01 14.14
N HIS A 209 -5.33 -9.00 13.26
CA HIS A 209 -4.81 -9.12 11.91
C HIS A 209 -3.36 -9.63 11.88
N ILE A 210 -2.48 -9.03 12.68
CA ILE A 210 -1.06 -9.40 12.80
C ILE A 210 -0.92 -10.84 13.27
N VAL A 211 -1.66 -11.23 14.32
CA VAL A 211 -1.59 -12.59 14.88
C VAL A 211 -2.06 -13.60 13.84
N LEU A 212 -3.18 -13.36 13.15
CA LEU A 212 -3.69 -14.26 12.13
C LEU A 212 -2.69 -14.42 10.96
N LEU A 213 -2.16 -13.33 10.44
CA LEU A 213 -1.17 -13.37 9.37
C LEU A 213 0.15 -14.01 9.83
N ALA A 214 0.57 -13.78 11.07
CA ALA A 214 1.79 -14.39 11.61
C ALA A 214 1.64 -15.91 11.80
N LEU A 215 0.47 -16.36 12.27
CA LEU A 215 0.14 -17.78 12.39
C LEU A 215 0.09 -18.45 11.01
N LEU A 216 -0.57 -17.81 10.03
CA LEU A 216 -0.61 -18.31 8.65
C LEU A 216 0.78 -18.34 8.02
N GLY A 217 1.57 -17.28 8.20
CA GLY A 217 2.95 -17.21 7.72
C GLY A 217 3.83 -18.31 8.32
N LYS A 218 3.67 -18.61 9.62
CA LYS A 218 4.35 -19.72 10.28
C LYS A 218 3.89 -21.08 9.75
N LEU A 219 2.59 -21.27 9.53
CA LEU A 219 2.03 -22.52 9.00
C LEU A 219 2.56 -22.81 7.58
N LEU A 220 2.59 -21.79 6.72
CA LEU A 220 3.02 -21.89 5.34
C LEU A 220 4.54 -21.73 5.15
N ARG A 221 5.29 -21.46 6.23
CA ARG A 221 6.73 -21.15 6.22
C ARG A 221 7.10 -20.02 5.25
N VAL A 222 6.26 -19.00 5.23
CA VAL A 222 6.38 -17.86 4.33
C VAL A 222 7.35 -16.82 4.91
N PRO A 223 8.26 -16.25 4.11
CA PRO A 223 9.13 -15.16 4.53
C PRO A 223 8.39 -13.93 5.06
N PHE A 224 9.01 -13.24 6.01
CA PHE A 224 8.52 -12.00 6.61
C PHE A 224 8.23 -10.92 5.57
N PHE A 225 8.96 -10.92 4.45
CA PHE A 225 8.69 -10.07 3.29
C PHE A 225 7.23 -10.14 2.82
N TYR A 226 6.70 -11.34 2.59
CA TYR A 226 5.33 -11.49 2.08
C TYR A 226 4.30 -11.14 3.15
N PHE A 227 4.59 -11.42 4.43
CA PHE A 227 3.78 -10.96 5.56
C PHE A 227 3.69 -9.42 5.57
N ALA A 228 4.83 -8.73 5.50
CA ALA A 228 4.91 -7.28 5.58
C ALA A 228 4.23 -6.62 4.37
N MET A 229 4.50 -7.10 3.16
CA MET A 229 3.86 -6.59 1.95
C MET A 229 2.35 -6.85 1.96
N GLY A 230 1.91 -8.09 2.20
CA GLY A 230 0.50 -8.44 2.21
C GLY A 230 -0.28 -7.70 3.28
N SER A 231 0.29 -7.58 4.48
CA SER A 231 -0.30 -6.79 5.55
C SER A 231 -0.45 -5.31 5.16
N GLN A 232 0.59 -4.70 4.59
CA GLN A 232 0.54 -3.28 4.25
C GLN A 232 -0.35 -2.99 3.03
N SER A 233 -0.42 -3.90 2.06
CA SER A 233 -1.35 -3.81 0.94
C SER A 233 -2.81 -3.80 1.37
N ASN A 234 -3.15 -4.52 2.44
CA ASN A 234 -4.48 -4.49 3.05
C ASN A 234 -4.71 -3.18 3.83
N ILE A 235 -3.85 -2.88 4.82
CA ILE A 235 -4.08 -1.77 5.76
C ILE A 235 -3.90 -0.40 5.11
N GLY A 236 -2.85 -0.24 4.31
CA GLY A 236 -2.40 1.06 3.83
C GLY A 236 -2.43 1.23 2.31
N GLY A 237 -2.98 0.24 1.60
CA GLY A 237 -3.31 0.31 0.18
C GLY A 237 -2.14 0.62 -0.78
N PRO A 238 -2.47 1.06 -2.01
CA PRO A 238 -1.53 1.43 -3.07
C PRO A 238 -0.53 2.51 -2.69
N ALA A 239 -0.87 3.39 -1.74
CA ALA A 239 -0.04 4.53 -1.37
C ALA A 239 1.14 4.14 -0.48
N SER A 240 0.95 3.19 0.45
CA SER A 240 1.98 2.83 1.45
C SER A 240 2.55 1.41 1.31
N ALA A 241 1.88 0.51 0.59
CA ALA A 241 2.45 -0.80 0.28
C ALA A 241 3.79 -0.75 -0.50
N PRO A 242 3.97 0.14 -1.51
CA PRO A 242 5.26 0.30 -2.19
C PRO A 242 6.38 0.69 -1.23
N VAL A 243 6.04 1.51 -0.23
CA VAL A 243 6.99 2.00 0.77
C VAL A 243 7.53 0.84 1.59
N VAL A 244 6.67 -0.01 2.16
CA VAL A 244 7.14 -1.19 2.92
C VAL A 244 7.89 -2.17 2.01
N ALA A 245 7.40 -2.45 0.81
CA ALA A 245 8.06 -3.35 -0.14
C ALA A 245 9.49 -2.91 -0.47
N SER A 246 9.67 -1.60 -0.65
CA SER A 246 10.94 -1.04 -1.06
C SER A 246 12.03 -1.05 0.00
N VAL A 247 11.67 -1.15 1.29
CA VAL A 247 12.64 -1.36 2.38
C VAL A 247 13.34 -2.72 2.25
N PHE A 248 12.67 -3.72 1.68
CA PHE A 248 13.30 -5.01 1.40
C PHE A 248 14.19 -4.96 0.15
N HIS A 249 13.73 -4.27 -0.90
CA HIS A 249 14.53 -3.92 -2.06
C HIS A 249 13.79 -2.87 -2.91
N PRO A 250 14.42 -1.77 -3.39
CA PRO A 250 13.74 -0.72 -4.15
C PRO A 250 12.94 -1.21 -5.38
N SER A 251 13.46 -2.21 -6.09
CA SER A 251 12.78 -2.82 -7.24
C SER A 251 11.49 -3.57 -6.91
N LEU A 252 11.15 -3.76 -5.63
CA LEU A 252 9.91 -4.40 -5.17
C LEU A 252 8.77 -3.40 -4.97
N ALA A 253 9.03 -2.09 -5.05
CA ALA A 253 8.00 -1.05 -4.95
C ALA A 253 6.81 -1.26 -5.92
N PRO A 254 7.02 -1.64 -7.21
CA PRO A 254 5.92 -1.92 -8.14
C PRO A 254 5.06 -3.10 -7.70
N VAL A 255 5.65 -4.14 -7.09
CA VAL A 255 4.91 -5.29 -6.58
C VAL A 255 3.99 -4.86 -5.44
N GLY A 256 4.49 -4.05 -4.51
CA GLY A 256 3.68 -3.47 -3.43
C GLY A 256 2.54 -2.60 -3.97
N ALA A 257 2.81 -1.81 -5.02
CA ALA A 257 1.81 -0.95 -5.67
C ALA A 257 0.68 -1.76 -6.29
N LEU A 258 1.02 -2.82 -7.03
CA LEU A 258 0.04 -3.72 -7.65
C LEU A 258 -0.78 -4.48 -6.61
N LEU A 259 -0.15 -5.01 -5.57
CA LEU A 259 -0.86 -5.69 -4.48
C LEU A 259 -1.80 -4.74 -3.73
N GLY A 260 -1.38 -3.49 -3.49
CA GLY A 260 -2.26 -2.47 -2.92
C GLY A 260 -3.43 -2.14 -3.85
N ALA A 261 -3.20 -2.06 -5.16
CA ALA A 261 -4.24 -1.81 -6.16
C ALA A 261 -5.25 -2.97 -6.27
N LEU A 262 -4.78 -4.21 -6.09
CA LEU A 262 -5.68 -5.36 -5.96
C LEU A 262 -6.53 -5.26 -4.68
N GLY A 263 -5.94 -4.79 -3.57
CA GLY A 263 -6.69 -4.48 -2.34
C GLY A 263 -7.82 -3.49 -2.60
N TYR A 264 -7.54 -2.40 -3.32
CA TYR A 264 -8.56 -1.45 -3.79
C TYR A 264 -9.68 -2.19 -4.55
N ALA A 265 -9.30 -3.01 -5.52
CA ALA A 265 -10.25 -3.69 -6.38
C ALA A 265 -11.18 -4.68 -5.65
N THR A 266 -10.71 -5.32 -4.59
CA THR A 266 -11.50 -6.32 -3.83
C THR A 266 -12.15 -5.76 -2.57
N GLY A 267 -11.62 -4.66 -2.04
CA GLY A 267 -11.92 -4.23 -0.68
C GLY A 267 -13.31 -3.65 -0.49
N THR A 268 -13.89 -2.98 -1.49
CA THR A 268 -15.27 -2.48 -1.38
C THR A 268 -16.27 -3.61 -1.14
N VAL A 269 -16.18 -4.70 -1.91
CA VAL A 269 -17.12 -5.84 -1.80
C VAL A 269 -16.94 -6.57 -0.48
N ALA A 270 -15.69 -6.84 -0.09
CA ALA A 270 -15.39 -7.53 1.16
C ALA A 270 -15.78 -6.68 2.39
N ALA A 271 -15.49 -5.37 2.37
CA ALA A 271 -15.87 -4.45 3.43
C ALA A 271 -17.39 -4.29 3.54
N TYR A 272 -18.11 -4.29 2.42
CA TYR A 272 -19.57 -4.26 2.43
C TYR A 272 -20.14 -5.50 3.13
N ALA A 273 -19.62 -6.69 2.81
CA ALA A 273 -20.03 -7.92 3.48
C ALA A 273 -19.73 -7.88 5.00
N VAL A 274 -18.56 -7.37 5.39
CA VAL A 274 -18.22 -7.15 6.81
C VAL A 274 -19.17 -6.16 7.46
N GLY A 275 -19.51 -5.05 6.79
CA GLY A 275 -20.45 -4.05 7.26
C GLY A 275 -21.85 -4.61 7.50
N LEU A 276 -22.34 -5.49 6.63
CA LEU A 276 -23.61 -6.19 6.85
C LEU A 276 -23.60 -7.06 8.11
N VAL A 277 -22.49 -7.78 8.36
CA VAL A 277 -22.33 -8.58 9.57
C VAL A 277 -22.30 -7.67 10.81
N LEU A 278 -21.50 -6.60 10.78
CA LEU A 278 -21.41 -5.63 11.88
C LEU A 278 -22.76 -4.99 12.20
N ARG A 279 -23.52 -4.62 11.16
CA ARG A 279 -24.89 -4.10 11.30
C ARG A 279 -25.82 -5.09 11.98
N SER A 280 -25.79 -6.36 11.54
CA SER A 280 -26.63 -7.41 12.13
C SER A 280 -26.28 -7.68 13.60
N MET A 281 -24.99 -7.63 13.96
CA MET A 281 -24.52 -7.77 15.34
C MET A 281 -24.93 -6.60 16.23
N ALA A 282 -25.06 -5.40 15.65
CA ALA A 282 -25.54 -4.21 16.35
C ALA A 282 -27.07 -4.18 16.53
N GLY A 283 -27.80 -5.16 15.98
CA GLY A 283 -29.25 -5.29 16.12
C GLY A 283 -30.08 -4.49 15.12
N GLY A 284 -29.50 -4.13 13.96
CA GLY A 284 -30.17 -3.41 12.87
C GLY A 284 -30.09 -4.06 11.50
#